data_AF-A0A0G4N220-F1
#
_entry.id   AF-A0A0G4N220-F1
#
_cell.length_a   1.000
_cell.length_b   1.000
_cell.length_c   1.000
_cell.angle_alpha   90.00
_cell.angle_beta   90.00
_cell.angle_gamma   90.00
#
_symmetry.space_group_name_H-M   'P 1'
#
loop_
_entity.id
_entity.type
_entity.pdbx_description
1 polymer ?
#
loop_
_entity_poly.entity_id
_entity_poly.type
_entity_poly.pdbx_seq_one_letter_code
_entity_poly.pdbx_strand_id
1 'polypeptide(L)'
;QTVYTYIQSRFYRSPEVLLGLPYSSAIDMWSLGCIVVELFLGLPLFPGSSEYNQVSRIVDMLGNPSNWMIEMGKQAGEFFEKRQDEFGRRTYQLKPMEQRTLFRTSSRLIPCRGRT
;
A
#
# COMPACT_ATOMS: atom_id res chain seq x y z
N GLN A 1 -6.04 6.55 19.81
CA GLN A 1 -6.98 5.96 18.85
C GLN A 1 -6.33 4.71 18.25
N THR A 2 -6.92 3.54 18.50
CA THR A 2 -6.39 2.26 18.01
C THR A 2 -6.73 2.14 16.52
N VAL A 3 -5.76 2.38 15.64
CA VAL A 3 -5.96 2.25 14.19
C VAL A 3 -5.86 0.76 13.85
N TYR A 4 -6.98 0.11 13.57
CA TYR A 4 -6.97 -1.27 13.09
C TYR A 4 -6.44 -1.28 11.64
N THR A 5 -5.27 -1.88 11.44
CA THR A 5 -4.56 -1.93 10.15
C THR A 5 -5.03 -3.06 9.23
N TYR A 6 -5.79 -4.02 9.75
CA TYR A 6 -6.28 -5.18 9.01
C TYR A 6 -7.80 -5.28 9.05
N ILE A 7 -8.47 -4.25 8.55
CA ILE A 7 -9.91 -4.28 8.31
C ILE A 7 -10.21 -4.57 6.84
N GLN A 8 -11.42 -5.07 6.55
CA GLN A 8 -11.90 -5.43 5.22
C GLN A 8 -11.15 -6.62 4.58
N SER A 9 -11.83 -7.31 3.66
CA SER A 9 -11.17 -8.29 2.78
C SER A 9 -10.19 -7.56 1.85
N ARG A 10 -9.08 -8.22 1.53
CA ARG A 10 -7.95 -7.59 0.82
C ARG A 10 -8.35 -7.02 -0.54
N PHE A 11 -9.19 -7.72 -1.30
CA PHE A 11 -9.60 -7.32 -2.64
C PHE A 11 -10.44 -6.04 -2.65
N TYR A 12 -11.14 -5.76 -1.55
CA TYR A 12 -12.03 -4.60 -1.39
C TYR A 12 -11.46 -3.52 -0.47
N ARG A 13 -10.18 -3.65 -0.08
CA ARG A 13 -9.54 -2.75 0.91
C ARG A 13 -9.19 -1.42 0.28
N SER A 14 -9.54 -0.34 0.97
CA SER A 14 -9.27 1.02 0.52
C SER A 14 -7.80 1.40 0.63
N PRO A 15 -7.34 2.37 -0.20
CA PRO A 15 -5.96 2.86 -0.14
C PRO A 15 -5.64 3.55 1.19
N GLU A 16 -6.60 4.21 1.84
CA GLU A 16 -6.39 4.83 3.16
C GLU A 16 -6.11 3.82 4.27
N VAL A 17 -6.78 2.66 4.24
CA VAL A 17 -6.51 1.55 5.17
C VAL A 17 -5.14 0.94 4.88
N LEU A 18 -4.79 0.73 3.60
CA LEU A 18 -3.48 0.20 3.20
C LEU A 18 -2.32 1.13 3.58
N LEU A 19 -2.53 2.45 3.54
CA LEU A 19 -1.55 3.46 3.93
C LEU A 19 -1.50 3.71 5.45
N GLY A 20 -2.45 3.18 6.22
CA GLY A 20 -2.53 3.39 7.67
C GLY A 20 -2.98 4.79 8.08
N LEU A 21 -3.83 5.42 7.26
CA LEU A 21 -4.46 6.72 7.52
C LEU A 21 -5.69 6.58 8.42
N PRO A 22 -6.12 7.66 9.10
CA PRO A 22 -7.44 7.69 9.71
C PRO A 22 -8.50 7.55 8.61
N TYR A 23 -9.33 6.52 8.73
CA TYR A 23 -10.40 6.22 7.79
C TYR A 23 -11.77 6.58 8.36
N SER A 24 -12.74 6.74 7.47
CA SER A 24 -14.15 7.01 7.80
C SER A 24 -15.07 6.00 7.11
N SER A 25 -16.38 6.22 7.10
CA SER A 25 -17.35 5.43 6.31
C SER A 25 -17.10 5.45 4.80
N ALA A 26 -16.20 6.31 4.32
CA ALA A 26 -15.74 6.33 2.92
C ALA A 26 -15.10 5.00 2.47
N ILE A 27 -14.55 4.21 3.39
CA ILE A 27 -13.99 2.89 3.07
C ILE A 27 -15.02 1.91 2.52
N ASP A 28 -16.28 2.04 2.96
CA ASP A 28 -17.37 1.18 2.52
C ASP A 28 -17.79 1.55 1.10
N MET A 29 -17.74 2.84 0.75
CA MET A 29 -17.98 3.30 -0.63
C MET A 29 -16.91 2.80 -1.59
N TRP A 30 -15.65 2.72 -1.15
CA TRP A 30 -14.59 2.10 -1.93
C TRP A 30 -14.88 0.61 -2.18
N SER A 31 -15.20 -0.15 -1.12
CA SER A 31 -15.55 -1.56 -1.24
C SER A 31 -16.77 -1.78 -2.14
N LEU A 32 -17.79 -0.94 -2.01
CA LEU A 32 -18.98 -0.97 -2.85
C LEU A 32 -18.61 -0.77 -4.32
N GLY A 33 -17.76 0.20 -4.65
CA GLY A 33 -17.28 0.42 -6.02
C GLY A 33 -16.57 -0.81 -6.59
N CYS A 34 -15.69 -1.44 -5.79
CA CYS A 34 -15.00 -2.65 -6.20
C CYS A 34 -15.99 -3.81 -6.45
N ILE A 35 -17.00 -3.98 -5.58
CA ILE A 35 -18.04 -5.03 -5.72
C ILE A 35 -18.89 -4.78 -6.97
N VAL A 36 -19.33 -3.53 -7.21
CA VAL A 36 -20.16 -3.19 -8.38
C VAL A 36 -19.41 -3.51 -9.67
N VAL A 37 -18.12 -3.17 -9.74
CA VAL A 37 -17.29 -3.48 -10.91
C VAL A 37 -17.03 -4.99 -11.05
N GLU A 38 -16.82 -5.69 -9.93
CA GLU A 38 -16.67 -7.15 -9.94
C GLU A 38 -17.95 -7.86 -10.42
N LEU A 39 -19.12 -7.38 -10.02
CA LEU A 39 -20.41 -7.88 -10.53
C LEU A 39 -20.58 -7.61 -12.03
N PHE A 40 -20.04 -6.50 -12.54
CA PHE A 40 -20.11 -6.15 -13.95
C PHE A 40 -19.13 -6.96 -14.82
N LEU A 41 -17.92 -7.19 -14.33
CA LEU A 41 -16.85 -7.88 -15.06
C LEU A 41 -16.84 -9.41 -14.82
N GLY A 42 -17.45 -9.88 -13.73
CA GLY A 42 -17.39 -11.27 -13.27
C GLY A 42 -16.05 -11.70 -12.67
N LEU A 43 -15.13 -10.76 -12.46
CA LEU A 43 -13.77 -10.99 -11.95
C LEU A 43 -13.41 -9.90 -10.93
N PRO A 44 -12.60 -10.22 -9.90
CA PRO A 44 -12.22 -9.26 -8.87
C PRO A 44 -11.42 -8.11 -9.47
N LEU A 45 -11.82 -6.88 -9.15
CA LEU A 45 -11.20 -5.65 -9.69
C LEU A 45 -9.70 -5.58 -9.37
N PHE A 46 -9.32 -5.97 -8.15
CA PHE A 46 -7.95 -5.94 -7.68
C PHE A 46 -7.58 -7.28 -7.02
N PRO A 47 -7.06 -8.27 -7.78
CA PRO A 47 -6.63 -9.55 -7.23
C PRO A 47 -5.24 -9.43 -6.57
N GLY A 48 -5.19 -8.78 -5.41
CA GLY A 48 -3.95 -8.60 -4.65
C GLY A 48 -3.53 -9.84 -3.87
N SER A 49 -2.43 -10.48 -4.25
CA SER A 49 -1.87 -11.62 -3.48
C SER A 49 -1.22 -11.17 -2.15
N SER A 50 -0.79 -9.91 -2.07
CA SER A 50 -0.21 -9.27 -0.89
C SER A 50 -0.66 -7.81 -0.79
N GLU A 51 -0.50 -7.16 0.36
CA GLU A 51 -0.84 -5.74 0.53
C GLU A 51 -0.08 -4.84 -0.45
N TYR A 52 1.20 -5.14 -0.70
CA TYR A 52 1.98 -4.43 -1.71
C TYR A 52 1.41 -4.64 -3.11
N ASN A 53 1.05 -5.87 -3.48
CA ASN A 53 0.45 -6.15 -4.78
C ASN A 53 -0.91 -5.46 -4.92
N GLN A 54 -1.70 -5.38 -3.85
CA GLN A 54 -2.96 -4.64 -3.82
C GLN A 54 -2.73 -3.14 -4.09
N VAL A 55 -1.81 -2.50 -3.36
CA VAL A 55 -1.44 -1.08 -3.57
C VAL A 55 -0.92 -0.87 -4.99
N SER A 56 -0.05 -1.75 -5.49
CA SER A 56 0.51 -1.67 -6.83
C SER A 56 -0.57 -1.68 -7.91
N ARG A 57 -1.58 -2.54 -7.79
CA ARG A 57 -2.69 -2.61 -8.74
C ARG A 57 -3.58 -1.37 -8.70
N ILE A 58 -3.81 -0.83 -7.51
CA ILE A 58 -4.56 0.42 -7.34
C ILE A 58 -3.81 1.56 -8.03
N VAL A 59 -2.49 1.66 -7.81
CA VAL A 59 -1.65 2.70 -8.41
C VAL A 59 -1.56 2.56 -9.92
N ASP A 60 -1.48 1.34 -10.43
CA ASP A 60 -1.43 1.07 -11.88
C ASP A 60 -2.73 1.48 -12.59
N MET A 61 -3.88 1.24 -11.94
CA MET A 61 -5.19 1.56 -12.52
C MET A 61 -5.62 3.02 -12.33
N LEU A 62 -5.37 3.61 -11.16
CA LEU A 62 -5.87 4.94 -10.78
C LEU A 62 -4.77 6.02 -10.68
N GLY A 63 -3.51 5.61 -10.76
CA GLY A 63 -2.36 6.48 -10.50
C GLY A 63 -1.99 6.57 -9.02
N ASN A 64 -0.96 7.37 -8.74
CA ASN A 64 -0.49 7.57 -7.37
C ASN A 64 -1.53 8.28 -6.49
N PRO A 65 -1.68 7.86 -5.21
CA PRO A 65 -2.44 8.62 -4.24
C PRO A 65 -1.90 10.04 -4.11
N SER A 66 -2.75 10.96 -3.66
CA SER A 66 -2.33 12.34 -3.43
C SER A 66 -1.15 12.42 -2.46
N ASN A 67 -0.21 13.35 -2.71
CA ASN A 67 1.01 13.52 -1.92
C ASN A 67 0.74 13.62 -0.41
N TRP A 68 -0.33 14.30 -0.01
CA TRP A 68 -0.71 14.43 1.41
C TRP A 68 -1.06 13.08 2.05
N MET A 69 -1.70 12.16 1.32
CA MET A 69 -2.03 10.81 1.81
C MET A 69 -0.76 10.01 2.05
N ILE A 70 0.22 10.15 1.17
CA ILE A 70 1.51 9.44 1.26
C ILE A 70 2.35 10.03 2.40
N GLU A 71 2.33 11.35 2.63
CA GLU A 71 3.04 11.97 3.75
C GLU A 71 2.42 11.66 5.12
N MET A 72 1.09 11.55 5.19
CA MET A 72 0.37 11.25 6.44
C MET A 72 0.30 9.76 6.76
N GLY A 73 0.45 8.89 5.75
CA GLY A 73 0.27 7.45 5.90
C GLY A 73 1.39 6.81 6.71
N LYS A 74 1.05 6.20 7.85
CA LYS A 74 2.03 5.52 8.72
C LYS A 74 2.79 4.40 8.00
N GLN A 75 2.13 3.72 7.06
CA GLN A 75 2.69 2.62 6.29
C GLN A 75 3.15 3.04 4.89
N ALA A 76 2.94 4.31 4.51
CA ALA A 76 3.27 4.81 3.19
C ALA A 76 4.77 4.67 2.84
N GLY A 77 5.66 4.82 3.83
CA GLY A 77 7.10 4.64 3.65
C GLY A 77 7.54 3.22 3.28
N GLU A 78 6.70 2.20 3.52
CA GLU A 78 6.98 0.84 3.07
C GLU A 78 6.73 0.66 1.57
N PHE A 79 5.77 1.40 1.02
CA PHE A 79 5.32 1.24 -0.36
C PHE A 79 5.93 2.28 -1.31
N PHE A 80 6.12 3.51 -0.85
CA PHE A 80 6.51 4.64 -1.69
C PHE A 80 7.92 5.15 -1.34
N GLU A 81 8.66 5.52 -2.39
CA GLU A 81 9.92 6.27 -2.32
C GLU A 81 9.65 7.74 -2.66
N LYS A 82 10.22 8.64 -1.86
CA LYS A 82 10.13 10.08 -2.09
C LYS A 82 11.23 10.50 -3.06
N ARG A 83 10.86 11.03 -4.21
CA ARG A 83 11.79 11.68 -5.15
C ARG A 83 11.52 13.17 -5.21
N GLN A 84 12.58 13.92 -5.47
CA GLN A 84 12.48 15.34 -5.82
C GLN A 84 12.81 15.46 -7.30
N ASP A 85 11.89 16.06 -8.04
CA ASP A 85 12.15 16.45 -9.42
C ASP A 85 13.04 17.69 -9.46
N GLU A 86 13.62 17.98 -10.63
CA GLU A 86 14.51 19.12 -10.87
C GLU A 86 13.88 20.48 -10.51
N PHE A 87 12.54 20.56 -10.51
CA PHE A 87 11.76 21.74 -10.12
C PHE A 87 11.47 21.83 -8.61
N GLY A 88 12.09 20.97 -7.79
CA GLY A 88 11.88 20.93 -6.33
C GLY A 88 10.52 20.37 -5.88
N ARG A 89 9.70 19.87 -6.82
CA ARG A 89 8.43 19.22 -6.52
C ARG A 89 8.68 17.84 -5.93
N ARG A 90 7.90 17.49 -4.90
CA ARG A 90 7.92 16.16 -4.27
C ARG A 90 7.05 15.23 -5.07
N THR A 91 7.65 14.20 -5.66
CA THR A 91 6.95 13.10 -6.31
C THR A 91 7.17 11.81 -5.52
N TYR A 92 6.20 10.92 -5.60
CA TYR A 92 6.24 9.63 -4.92
C TYR A 92 6.19 8.55 -5.97
N GLN A 93 7.13 7.62 -5.92
CA GLN A 93 7.13 6.46 -6.80
C GLN A 93 6.96 5.19 -5.98
N LEU A 94 6.22 4.23 -6.51
CA LEU A 94 6.07 2.93 -5.87
C LEU A 94 7.41 2.20 -5.92
N LYS A 95 7.91 1.74 -4.76
CA LYS A 95 9.14 0.96 -4.68
C LYS A 95 8.95 -0.36 -5.42
N PRO A 96 9.92 -0.85 -6.22
CA PRO A 96 9.82 -2.18 -6.81
C PRO A 96 9.82 -3.27 -5.74
N MET A 97 9.08 -4.36 -5.99
CA MET A 97 8.82 -5.45 -5.04
C MET A 97 10.10 -6.06 -4.43
N GLU A 98 11.21 -6.07 -5.18
CA GLU A 98 12.50 -6.62 -4.78
C GLU A 98 13.13 -5.88 -3.58
N GLN A 99 12.95 -4.56 -3.49
CA GLN A 99 13.49 -3.75 -2.38
C GLN A 99 12.80 -4.03 -1.03
N ARG A 100 11.55 -4.51 -1.03
CA ARG A 100 10.82 -4.82 0.23
C ARG A 100 11.43 -6.00 0.97
N THR A 101 11.97 -6.96 0.25
CA THR A 101 12.61 -8.16 0.82
C THR A 101 13.87 -7.80 1.60
N LEU A 102 14.66 -6.82 1.12
CA LEU A 102 15.93 -6.43 1.74
C LEU A 102 15.76 -5.80 3.12
N PHE A 103 14.70 -5.02 3.35
CA PHE A 103 14.42 -4.45 4.66
C PHE A 103 13.99 -5.50 5.69
N ARG A 104 13.25 -6.54 5.28
CA ARG A 104 12.82 -7.62 6.18
C ARG A 104 13.97 -8.59 6.53
N THR A 105 14.96 -8.72 5.65
CA THR A 105 16.17 -9.52 5.90
C THR A 105 17.18 -8.77 6.77
N SER A 106 17.26 -7.44 6.68
CA SER A 106 18.14 -6.63 7.53
C SER A 106 17.74 -6.64 9.02
N SER A 107 16.46 -6.88 9.35
CA SER A 107 16.01 -7.04 10.75
C SER A 107 16.20 -8.47 11.29
N ARG A 108 16.73 -9.41 10.49
CA ARG A 108 16.99 -10.81 10.86
C ARG A 108 18.43 -11.26 10.60
N LEU A 109 19.37 -10.34 10.51
CA LEU A 109 20.79 -10.68 10.62
C LEU A 109 21.26 -10.35 12.04
N ILE A 110 20.89 -11.19 13.00
CA ILE A 110 21.82 -11.50 14.09
C ILE A 110 22.86 -12.39 13.42
N PRO A 111 24.12 -11.95 13.25
CA PRO A 111 25.14 -12.87 12.79
C PRO A 111 25.26 -13.95 13.86
N CYS A 112 24.92 -15.19 13.52
CA CYS A 112 25.38 -16.35 14.27
C CYS A 112 26.90 -16.34 14.20
N ARG A 113 27.50 -15.62 15.15
CA ARG A 113 28.94 -15.59 15.36
C ARG A 113 29.32 -17.02 15.68
N GLY A 114 30.02 -17.65 14.75
CA GLY A 114 30.64 -18.95 14.97
C GLY A 114 31.37 -18.94 16.30
N ARG A 115 31.06 -19.93 17.14
CA ARG A 115 31.89 -20.30 18.25
C ARG A 115 32.20 -21.77 18.06
N THR A 116 33.48 -22.00 17.81
CA THR A 116 34.26 -23.23 18.00
C THR A 116 33.69 -24.17 19.04
#